data_AF-A0A9W8NVV3-F1
#
_entry.id   AF-A0A9W8NVV3-F1
#
_cell.length_a   1.000
_cell.length_b   1.000
_cell.length_c   1.000
_cell.angle_alpha   90.00
_cell.angle_beta   90.00
_cell.angle_gamma   90.00
#
_symmetry.space_group_name_H-M   'P 1'
#
loop_
_entity.id
_entity.type
_entity.pdbx_description
1 polymer ?
#
loop_
_entity_poly.entity_id
_entity_poly.type
_entity_poly.pdbx_seq_one_letter_code
_entity_poly.pdbx_strand_id
1 'polypeptide(L)'
;MVNATRAYNRVMLRLRAQAEAMAPTQNSSNPSPTRSNVYGTYSPRSTSSSSRPVSRAPSPSSSFTHGRSVTHGYGSQNGHDTPGFGPFSTSANANALMGFRSPLFRPGRAPLLRVFIPSPEGDWLSDASVLECEAELRRAGLLSDKDKRNGESKGTNLLRLGDVVWDMAVGDDGNAGRMVWDGSYLIDLDYTYSPIGDLPKYIPGFAFPPSYFHRIIRTASNNPVVRFDISPWGAELAANLQLLQDRVRTETPQGSYHNVVRWVHRSSFHIRPPTVRSQSRSRSSVNSHPTVQARIPIPNSTLFVDPGWYGKVVVETEGTNEALADLQDRCGPGVFPPRAGSNVQNMSGNDKEKEREAKMVWRILRERSRPSEIWIRTVSPKEKLM
;
A
#
# COMPACT_ATOMS: atom_id res chain seq x y z
N MET A 1 -26.24 -11.82 -14.02
CA MET A 1 -25.01 -11.43 -13.29
C MET A 1 -24.88 -9.92 -13.13
N VAL A 2 -25.06 -9.12 -14.19
CA VAL A 2 -24.98 -7.65 -14.19
C VAL A 2 -25.76 -6.94 -13.06
N ASN A 3 -27.03 -7.30 -12.80
CA ASN A 3 -27.78 -6.66 -11.70
C ASN A 3 -27.17 -6.91 -10.31
N ALA A 4 -26.55 -8.07 -10.10
CA ALA A 4 -25.88 -8.41 -8.84
C ALA A 4 -24.60 -7.59 -8.65
N THR A 5 -23.82 -7.36 -9.72
CA THR A 5 -22.62 -6.52 -9.64
C THR A 5 -22.95 -5.06 -9.34
N ARG A 6 -24.00 -4.51 -9.96
CA ARG A 6 -24.53 -3.17 -9.64
C ARG A 6 -24.91 -3.04 -8.16
N ALA A 7 -25.68 -4.01 -7.64
CA ALA A 7 -26.11 -4.01 -6.25
C ALA A 7 -24.91 -4.12 -5.29
N TYR A 8 -23.99 -5.04 -5.58
CA TYR A 8 -22.75 -5.23 -4.81
C TYR A 8 -21.92 -3.93 -4.75
N ASN A 9 -21.71 -3.25 -5.88
CA ASN A 9 -20.92 -2.03 -5.91
C ASN A 9 -21.53 -0.91 -5.07
N ARG A 10 -22.87 -0.76 -5.11
CA ARG A 10 -23.58 0.22 -4.25
C ARG A 10 -23.39 -0.09 -2.78
N VAL A 11 -23.46 -1.36 -2.39
CA VAL A 11 -23.18 -1.79 -1.00
C VAL A 11 -21.73 -1.49 -0.62
N MET A 12 -20.77 -1.84 -1.48
CA MET A 12 -19.34 -1.61 -1.24
C MET A 12 -19.03 -0.12 -1.00
N LEU A 13 -19.56 0.76 -1.86
CA LEU A 13 -19.31 2.19 -1.76
C LEU A 13 -20.03 2.84 -0.57
N ARG A 14 -21.21 2.33 -0.18
CA ARG A 14 -21.88 2.73 1.07
C ARG A 14 -21.09 2.31 2.31
N LEU A 15 -20.54 1.09 2.30
CA LEU A 15 -19.68 0.60 3.38
C LEU A 15 -18.42 1.47 3.51
N ARG A 16 -17.81 1.88 2.40
CA ARG A 16 -16.71 2.85 2.41
C ARG A 16 -17.13 4.18 3.02
N ALA A 17 -18.26 4.75 2.58
CA ALA A 17 -18.75 6.01 3.12
C ALA A 17 -19.04 5.93 4.64
N GLN A 18 -19.63 4.83 5.10
CA GLN A 18 -19.85 4.57 6.54
C GLN A 18 -18.53 4.46 7.30
N ALA A 19 -17.56 3.72 6.76
CA ALA A 19 -16.24 3.56 7.35
C ALA A 19 -15.51 4.90 7.53
N GLU A 20 -15.61 5.77 6.54
CA GLU A 20 -15.00 7.11 6.56
C GLU A 20 -15.73 8.06 7.52
N ALA A 21 -17.06 7.96 7.62
CA ALA A 21 -17.83 8.74 8.58
C ALA A 21 -17.58 8.30 10.04
N MET A 22 -17.28 7.01 10.25
CA MET A 22 -16.97 6.44 11.56
C MET A 22 -15.48 6.49 11.92
N ALA A 23 -14.60 6.76 10.95
CA ALA A 23 -13.20 6.98 11.25
C ALA A 23 -13.15 8.16 12.22
N PRO A 24 -12.63 7.99 13.44
CA PRO A 24 -12.42 9.14 14.29
C PRO A 24 -11.56 10.11 13.48
N THR A 25 -11.71 11.41 13.73
CA THR A 25 -10.69 12.41 13.42
C THR A 25 -9.41 12.08 14.22
N GLN A 26 -8.81 10.94 13.92
CA GLN A 26 -7.63 10.35 14.52
C GLN A 26 -6.45 11.14 13.99
N ASN A 27 -6.19 12.27 14.64
CA ASN A 27 -4.88 12.91 14.69
C ASN A 27 -4.80 13.93 15.86
N SER A 28 -5.71 13.89 16.84
CA SER A 28 -5.73 14.81 17.99
C SER A 28 -5.11 14.27 19.28
N SER A 29 -4.41 13.13 19.27
CA SER A 29 -3.72 12.64 20.47
C SER A 29 -2.36 12.03 20.15
N ASN A 30 -1.37 12.90 19.92
CA ASN A 30 -0.04 12.59 20.42
C ASN A 30 -0.07 12.81 21.94
N PRO A 31 0.20 11.80 22.78
CA PRO A 31 0.50 12.08 24.17
C PRO A 31 1.84 12.83 24.21
N SER A 32 1.78 14.12 24.48
CA SER A 32 2.95 14.90 24.90
C SER A 32 3.61 14.18 26.08
N PRO A 33 4.94 14.05 26.12
CA PRO A 33 5.61 13.56 27.32
C PRO A 33 5.51 14.66 28.37
N THR A 34 4.56 14.52 29.29
CA THR A 34 4.53 15.33 30.52
C THR A 34 5.79 15.01 31.31
N ARG A 35 6.74 15.94 31.26
CA ARG A 35 7.83 16.04 32.23
C ARG A 35 7.22 16.25 33.61
N SER A 36 7.15 15.20 34.42
CA SER A 36 7.03 15.34 35.87
C SER A 36 8.42 15.57 36.44
N ASN A 37 8.72 16.83 36.77
CA ASN A 37 9.77 17.16 37.72
C ASN A 37 9.38 16.60 39.10
N VAL A 38 10.20 15.70 39.64
CA VAL A 38 10.21 15.40 41.08
C VAL A 38 11.66 15.48 41.55
N TYR A 39 11.87 16.33 42.54
CA TYR A 39 13.13 16.56 43.26
C TYR A 39 13.42 15.42 44.26
N GLY A 40 14.72 15.13 44.46
CA GLY A 40 15.29 14.33 45.57
C GLY A 40 15.48 12.85 45.21
N THR A 41 16.56 12.15 45.58
CA THR A 41 17.72 12.43 46.45
C THR A 41 18.77 11.32 46.17
N TYR A 42 20.05 11.60 46.44
CA TYR A 42 21.21 10.73 46.19
C TYR A 42 21.20 9.38 46.95
N SER A 43 21.59 8.29 46.27
CA SER A 43 22.69 7.39 46.67
C SER A 43 22.97 6.25 45.65
N PRO A 44 24.22 5.76 45.51
CA PRO A 44 24.63 4.86 44.43
C PRO A 44 24.83 3.40 44.88
N ARG A 45 24.48 2.42 44.03
CA ARG A 45 25.12 1.09 44.03
C ARG A 45 24.88 0.27 42.74
N SER A 46 26.01 -0.04 42.09
CA SER A 46 26.41 -1.32 41.47
C SER A 46 25.47 -2.11 40.54
N THR A 47 26.01 -2.33 39.32
CA THR A 47 26.06 -3.60 38.54
C THR A 47 24.75 -4.27 38.09
N SER A 48 24.53 -4.36 36.78
CA SER A 48 24.73 -5.59 36.00
C SER A 48 24.17 -5.47 34.58
N SER A 49 24.98 -5.94 33.63
CA SER A 49 24.63 -6.26 32.26
C SER A 49 23.67 -7.44 32.21
N SER A 50 22.53 -7.31 31.52
CA SER A 50 21.80 -8.49 31.00
C SER A 50 20.98 -8.14 29.76
N SER A 51 21.37 -8.79 28.67
CA SER A 51 20.70 -8.87 27.38
C SER A 51 19.30 -9.46 27.50
N ARG A 52 18.28 -8.78 26.95
CA ARG A 52 16.93 -9.34 26.80
C ARG A 52 16.72 -9.93 25.40
N PRO A 53 16.29 -11.20 25.27
CA PRO A 53 15.99 -11.83 24.00
C PRO A 53 14.62 -11.40 23.46
N VAL A 54 14.53 -11.33 22.13
CA VAL A 54 13.34 -11.01 21.34
C VAL A 54 12.32 -12.14 21.45
N SER A 55 11.21 -11.89 22.13
CA SER A 55 10.04 -12.76 22.17
C SER A 55 9.29 -12.73 20.82
N ARG A 56 9.34 -13.84 20.09
CA ARG A 56 8.50 -14.13 18.92
C ARG A 56 7.07 -14.45 19.38
N ALA A 57 6.07 -13.89 18.72
CA ALA A 57 4.69 -14.35 18.82
C ALA A 57 4.46 -15.56 17.88
N PRO A 58 3.66 -16.56 18.29
CA PRO A 58 3.35 -17.73 17.47
C PRO A 58 2.37 -17.38 16.34
N SER A 59 2.67 -17.84 15.13
CA SER A 59 1.77 -17.74 13.98
C SER A 59 0.68 -18.81 14.04
N PRO A 60 -0.59 -18.51 13.71
CA PRO A 60 -1.61 -19.54 13.53
C PRO A 60 -1.35 -20.29 12.21
N SER A 61 -1.08 -21.58 12.34
CA SER A 61 -1.02 -22.52 11.21
C SER A 61 -2.45 -23.01 10.94
N SER A 62 -3.01 -22.67 9.79
CA SER A 62 -4.23 -23.31 9.29
C SER A 62 -3.88 -24.12 8.05
N SER A 63 -3.64 -25.42 8.27
CA SER A 63 -3.46 -26.41 7.21
C SER A 63 -4.84 -26.88 6.73
N PHE A 64 -5.22 -26.52 5.51
CA PHE A 64 -6.26 -27.21 4.77
C PHE A 64 -5.60 -28.31 3.94
N THR A 65 -5.82 -29.57 4.32
CA THR A 65 -5.53 -30.74 3.49
C THR A 65 -6.83 -31.41 3.09
N HIS A 66 -7.12 -31.40 1.78
CA HIS A 66 -8.03 -32.35 1.15
C HIS A 66 -7.20 -33.51 0.59
N GLY A 67 -7.62 -34.75 0.85
CA GLY A 67 -7.02 -35.93 0.24
C GLY A 67 -7.68 -37.21 0.74
N ARG A 68 -8.54 -37.80 -0.10
CA ARG A 68 -9.30 -39.03 0.13
C ARG A 68 -8.38 -40.26 0.18
N SER A 69 -8.70 -41.25 1.02
CA SER A 69 -8.52 -42.66 0.67
C SER A 69 -9.50 -43.56 1.45
N VAL A 70 -9.90 -44.63 0.78
CA VAL A 70 -10.89 -45.65 1.16
C VAL A 70 -10.14 -46.83 1.79
N THR A 71 -10.58 -47.36 2.94
CA THR A 71 -10.61 -48.82 3.22
C THR A 71 -11.37 -49.17 4.51
N HIS A 72 -12.04 -50.32 4.48
CA HIS A 72 -12.85 -50.95 5.53
C HIS A 72 -12.05 -51.49 6.73
N GLY A 73 -12.71 -51.63 7.89
CA GLY A 73 -12.29 -52.59 8.91
C GLY A 73 -12.84 -52.37 10.33
N TYR A 74 -13.91 -53.10 10.67
CA TYR A 74 -14.36 -53.61 11.99
C TYR A 74 -13.80 -53.05 13.32
N GLY A 75 -14.72 -52.82 14.28
CA GLY A 75 -14.44 -53.16 15.70
C GLY A 75 -15.01 -52.25 16.80
N SER A 76 -16.20 -52.61 17.28
CA SER A 76 -16.67 -52.60 18.69
C SER A 76 -16.75 -51.31 19.54
N GLN A 77 -18.01 -50.97 19.86
CA GLN A 77 -18.61 -50.73 21.19
C GLN A 77 -17.84 -49.91 22.26
N ASN A 78 -18.39 -48.75 22.62
CA ASN A 78 -19.13 -48.61 23.88
C ASN A 78 -19.90 -47.28 23.90
N GLY A 79 -21.19 -47.39 24.24
CA GLY A 79 -22.13 -46.27 24.30
C GLY A 79 -22.14 -45.55 25.66
N HIS A 80 -22.57 -44.29 25.62
CA HIS A 80 -23.41 -43.70 26.66
C HIS A 80 -24.19 -42.53 26.05
N ASP A 81 -25.51 -42.71 25.97
CA ASP A 81 -26.49 -41.69 25.61
C ASP A 81 -26.65 -40.67 26.75
N THR A 82 -26.70 -39.37 26.44
CA THR A 82 -27.86 -38.48 26.62
C THR A 82 -27.54 -37.01 26.26
N PRO A 83 -28.56 -36.19 25.89
CA PRO A 83 -28.40 -35.06 24.98
C PRO A 83 -28.33 -33.71 25.71
N GLY A 84 -27.30 -32.92 25.41
CA GLY A 84 -27.15 -31.55 25.88
C GLY A 84 -27.17 -30.56 24.72
N PHE A 85 -28.31 -29.89 24.53
CA PHE A 85 -28.39 -28.64 23.77
C PHE A 85 -27.40 -27.61 24.36
N GLY A 86 -26.40 -27.21 23.59
CA GLY A 86 -25.42 -26.18 23.97
C GLY A 86 -25.05 -25.33 22.75
N PRO A 87 -25.10 -23.99 22.84
CA PRO A 87 -25.16 -23.09 21.68
C PRO A 87 -23.78 -22.86 21.05
N PHE A 88 -23.83 -22.47 19.78
CA PHE A 88 -22.74 -21.87 19.02
C PHE A 88 -21.96 -20.83 19.85
N SER A 89 -20.79 -21.22 20.36
CA SER A 89 -19.81 -20.28 20.89
C SER A 89 -19.03 -19.68 19.73
N THR A 90 -19.65 -18.69 19.08
CA THR A 90 -18.90 -17.60 18.45
C THR A 90 -18.15 -16.88 19.56
N SER A 91 -16.85 -17.17 19.71
CA SER A 91 -15.95 -16.35 20.51
C SER A 91 -15.73 -15.00 19.80
N ALA A 92 -16.77 -14.16 19.87
CA ALA A 92 -16.67 -12.73 19.70
C ALA A 92 -15.77 -12.21 20.83
N ASN A 93 -14.49 -12.05 20.53
CA ASN A 93 -13.56 -11.41 21.44
C ASN A 93 -14.05 -9.99 21.73
N ALA A 94 -14.53 -9.80 22.97
CA ALA A 94 -15.10 -8.60 23.55
C ALA A 94 -14.03 -7.51 23.83
N ASN A 95 -13.30 -7.10 22.79
CA ASN A 95 -12.49 -5.88 22.73
C ASN A 95 -12.86 -5.01 21.51
N ALA A 96 -14.12 -5.09 21.06
CA ALA A 96 -14.68 -4.35 19.93
C ALA A 96 -15.29 -2.99 20.34
N LEU A 97 -14.59 -2.21 21.15
CA LEU A 97 -15.06 -0.88 21.55
C LEU A 97 -14.62 0.18 20.51
N MET A 98 -15.55 0.45 19.57
CA MET A 98 -15.71 1.64 18.71
C MET A 98 -14.92 1.75 17.38
N GLY A 99 -14.94 0.74 16.51
CA GLY A 99 -14.41 0.88 15.15
C GLY A 99 -15.26 0.19 14.07
N PHE A 100 -15.37 0.80 12.89
CA PHE A 100 -16.04 0.21 11.72
C PHE A 100 -15.43 -1.16 11.38
N ARG A 101 -16.28 -2.17 11.18
CA ARG A 101 -15.89 -3.51 10.75
C ARG A 101 -16.83 -4.01 9.67
N SER A 102 -16.27 -4.47 8.55
CA SER A 102 -17.02 -5.15 7.50
C SER A 102 -16.16 -6.28 6.91
N PRO A 103 -16.75 -7.44 6.59
CA PRO A 103 -16.05 -8.49 5.86
C PRO A 103 -15.77 -8.08 4.40
N LEU A 104 -16.54 -7.14 3.85
CA LEU A 104 -16.45 -6.71 2.46
C LEU A 104 -15.52 -5.51 2.27
N PHE A 105 -15.45 -4.60 3.25
CA PHE A 105 -14.66 -3.38 3.16
C PHE A 105 -13.81 -3.15 4.41
N ARG A 106 -12.59 -2.65 4.22
CA ARG A 106 -11.70 -2.22 5.31
C ARG A 106 -11.30 -0.75 5.11
N PRO A 107 -11.36 0.09 6.15
CA PRO A 107 -10.84 1.46 6.07
C PRO A 107 -9.38 1.49 5.58
N GLY A 108 -9.02 2.53 4.81
CA GLY A 108 -7.65 2.67 4.27
C GLY A 108 -7.26 1.62 3.22
N ARG A 109 -8.24 0.96 2.59
CA ARG A 109 -8.07 0.06 1.45
C ARG A 109 -8.90 0.52 0.26
N ALA A 110 -8.42 0.22 -0.94
CA ALA A 110 -9.21 0.37 -2.15
C ALA A 110 -10.45 -0.54 -2.09
N PRO A 111 -11.64 -0.05 -2.47
CA PRO A 111 -12.76 -0.93 -2.75
C PRO A 111 -12.45 -1.76 -4.01
N LEU A 112 -12.84 -3.03 -3.99
CA LEU A 112 -12.86 -3.88 -5.19
C LEU A 112 -14.29 -3.94 -5.72
N LEU A 113 -14.57 -3.09 -6.70
CA LEU A 113 -15.82 -3.06 -7.44
C LEU A 113 -15.82 -4.16 -8.51
N ARG A 114 -17.01 -4.57 -8.94
CA ARG A 114 -17.22 -5.65 -9.88
C ARG A 114 -18.06 -5.18 -11.05
N VAL A 115 -17.68 -5.58 -12.25
CA VAL A 115 -18.52 -5.50 -13.46
C VAL A 115 -18.56 -6.89 -14.10
N PHE A 116 -19.42 -7.05 -15.10
CA PHE A 116 -19.51 -8.30 -15.85
C PHE A 116 -19.79 -7.95 -17.31
N ILE A 117 -18.72 -7.92 -18.10
CA ILE A 117 -18.73 -7.57 -19.53
C ILE A 117 -18.19 -8.76 -20.32
N PRO A 118 -19.07 -9.63 -20.84
CA PRO A 118 -18.61 -10.76 -21.66
C PRO A 118 -17.88 -10.28 -22.90
N SER A 119 -16.63 -10.70 -23.08
CA SER A 119 -15.90 -10.50 -24.33
C SER A 119 -16.10 -11.74 -25.21
N PRO A 120 -16.86 -11.66 -26.32
CA PRO A 120 -17.10 -12.81 -27.20
C PRO A 120 -15.81 -13.26 -27.91
N GLU A 121 -14.85 -12.36 -28.06
CA GLU A 121 -13.54 -12.61 -28.70
C GLU A 121 -12.49 -13.14 -27.71
N GLY A 122 -12.78 -13.09 -26.40
CA GLY A 122 -11.89 -13.58 -25.34
C GLY A 122 -10.80 -12.61 -24.89
N ASP A 123 -10.62 -11.49 -25.60
CA ASP A 123 -9.70 -10.43 -25.18
C ASP A 123 -10.28 -9.63 -24.02
N TRP A 124 -9.51 -9.54 -22.93
CA TRP A 124 -9.98 -9.05 -21.64
C TRP A 124 -9.59 -7.61 -21.29
N LEU A 125 -8.84 -6.93 -22.17
CA LEU A 125 -8.44 -5.52 -22.09
C LEU A 125 -8.52 -4.83 -23.45
N SER A 126 -9.44 -5.23 -24.33
CA SER A 126 -9.68 -4.44 -25.54
C SER A 126 -10.22 -3.06 -25.13
N ASP A 127 -9.85 -1.99 -25.85
CA ASP A 127 -10.39 -0.64 -25.58
C ASP A 127 -11.92 -0.63 -25.53
N ALA A 128 -12.57 -1.45 -26.36
CA ALA A 128 -14.02 -1.65 -26.34
C ALA A 128 -14.51 -2.23 -25.00
N SER A 129 -13.86 -3.26 -24.47
CA SER A 129 -14.24 -3.89 -23.20
C SER A 129 -14.10 -2.91 -22.01
N VAL A 130 -13.05 -2.09 -22.00
CA VAL A 130 -12.83 -1.06 -20.97
C VAL A 130 -13.93 0.01 -21.03
N LEU A 131 -14.26 0.50 -22.23
CA LEU A 131 -15.36 1.46 -22.42
C LEU A 131 -16.71 0.90 -22.01
N GLU A 132 -16.97 -0.38 -22.26
CA GLU A 132 -18.19 -1.06 -21.81
C GLU A 132 -18.24 -1.22 -20.29
N CYS A 133 -17.11 -1.51 -19.64
CA CYS A 133 -16.99 -1.52 -18.18
C CYS A 133 -17.36 -0.15 -17.59
N GLU A 134 -16.84 0.94 -18.16
CA GLU A 134 -17.21 2.29 -17.73
C GLU A 134 -18.69 2.60 -17.98
N ALA A 135 -19.22 2.22 -19.14
CA ALA A 135 -20.64 2.39 -19.46
C ALA A 135 -21.53 1.61 -18.48
N GLU A 136 -21.09 0.45 -18.01
CA GLU A 136 -21.79 -0.32 -17.00
C GLU A 136 -21.74 0.35 -15.62
N LEU A 137 -20.62 0.95 -15.22
CA LEU A 137 -20.53 1.76 -14.01
C LEU A 137 -21.42 3.02 -14.08
N ARG A 138 -21.52 3.66 -15.26
CA ARG A 138 -22.47 4.76 -15.52
C ARG A 138 -23.92 4.28 -15.39
N ARG A 139 -24.28 3.16 -16.04
CA ARG A 139 -25.61 2.53 -15.92
C ARG A 139 -25.94 2.11 -14.49
N ALA A 140 -24.93 1.76 -13.69
CA ALA A 140 -25.07 1.47 -12.27
C ALA A 140 -25.30 2.73 -11.40
N GLY A 141 -25.12 3.93 -11.96
CA GLY A 141 -25.23 5.21 -11.28
C GLY A 141 -24.03 5.53 -10.38
N LEU A 142 -22.85 4.99 -10.69
CA LEU A 142 -21.63 5.17 -9.90
C LEU A 142 -20.70 6.25 -10.47
N LEU A 143 -20.83 6.53 -11.76
CA LEU A 143 -20.12 7.58 -12.48
C LEU A 143 -21.12 8.66 -12.92
N SER A 144 -20.64 9.91 -13.02
CA SER A 144 -21.46 11.00 -13.56
C SER A 144 -21.66 10.83 -15.07
N ASP A 145 -22.85 11.14 -15.54
CA ASP A 145 -23.19 11.22 -16.96
C ASP A 145 -22.73 12.58 -17.50
N LYS A 146 -21.50 12.63 -18.06
CA LYS A 146 -20.89 13.87 -18.56
C LYS A 146 -21.47 14.34 -19.90
N ASP A 147 -22.21 13.49 -20.61
CA ASP A 147 -22.60 13.70 -22.01
C ASP A 147 -23.90 14.48 -22.22
N LYS A 148 -24.55 14.94 -21.14
CA LYS A 148 -25.78 15.74 -21.28
C LYS A 148 -25.43 17.20 -21.56
N ARG A 149 -25.58 17.56 -22.84
CA ARG A 149 -25.51 18.90 -23.48
C ARG A 149 -26.26 20.05 -22.76
N ASN A 150 -26.95 19.79 -21.64
CA ASN A 150 -27.73 20.78 -20.90
C ASN A 150 -27.06 21.21 -19.58
N GLY A 151 -25.80 20.86 -19.33
CA GLY A 151 -25.03 21.37 -18.17
C GLY A 151 -25.41 20.78 -16.80
N GLU A 152 -26.53 20.05 -16.69
CA GLU A 152 -26.87 19.28 -15.50
C GLU A 152 -26.17 17.90 -15.53
N SER A 153 -25.06 17.78 -14.78
CA SER A 153 -24.52 16.47 -14.41
C SER A 153 -25.57 15.72 -13.59
N LYS A 154 -26.30 14.81 -14.24
CA LYS A 154 -27.27 13.95 -13.58
C LYS A 154 -26.56 12.71 -13.02
N GLY A 155 -26.08 12.81 -11.79
CA GLY A 155 -25.45 11.69 -11.09
C GLY A 155 -24.40 12.14 -10.09
N THR A 156 -24.14 11.33 -9.06
CA THR A 156 -23.01 11.56 -8.15
C THR A 156 -21.84 10.70 -8.62
N ASN A 157 -20.66 11.31 -8.83
CA ASN A 157 -19.45 10.52 -9.04
C ASN A 157 -19.07 9.88 -7.70
N LEU A 158 -19.32 8.57 -7.58
CA LEU A 158 -19.02 7.81 -6.38
C LEU A 158 -17.64 7.16 -6.45
N LEU A 159 -17.03 7.05 -7.63
CA LEU A 159 -15.67 6.54 -7.74
C LEU A 159 -14.66 7.62 -7.35
N ARG A 160 -13.56 7.18 -6.73
CA ARG A 160 -12.42 8.01 -6.36
C ARG A 160 -11.16 7.46 -6.97
N LEU A 161 -10.18 8.33 -7.20
CA LEU A 161 -8.86 7.93 -7.68
C LEU A 161 -8.35 6.73 -6.88
N GLY A 162 -7.88 5.70 -7.57
CA GLY A 162 -7.36 4.48 -6.97
C GLY A 162 -8.41 3.42 -6.60
N ASP A 163 -9.70 3.66 -6.81
CA ASP A 163 -10.70 2.59 -6.73
C ASP A 163 -10.39 1.52 -7.78
N VAL A 164 -10.57 0.24 -7.43
CA VAL A 164 -10.26 -0.88 -8.32
C VAL A 164 -11.54 -1.51 -8.81
N VAL A 165 -11.63 -1.73 -10.12
CA VAL A 165 -12.75 -2.40 -10.78
C VAL A 165 -12.25 -3.71 -11.36
N TRP A 166 -13.01 -4.77 -11.17
CA TRP A 166 -12.72 -6.08 -11.75
C TRP A 166 -13.86 -6.53 -12.64
N ASP A 167 -13.57 -6.76 -13.92
CA ASP A 167 -14.47 -7.46 -14.80
C ASP A 167 -14.42 -8.97 -14.51
N MET A 168 -15.49 -9.46 -13.89
CA MET A 168 -15.59 -10.85 -13.48
C MET A 168 -15.81 -11.79 -14.67
N ALA A 169 -16.15 -11.29 -15.85
CA ALA A 169 -16.30 -12.12 -17.05
C ALA A 169 -14.95 -12.75 -17.46
N VAL A 170 -13.83 -12.11 -17.10
CA VAL A 170 -12.46 -12.52 -17.43
C VAL A 170 -11.97 -13.69 -16.54
N GLY A 171 -12.55 -13.85 -15.34
CA GLY A 171 -12.07 -14.81 -14.34
C GLY A 171 -11.10 -14.18 -13.32
N ASP A 172 -10.63 -15.00 -12.37
CA ASP A 172 -9.86 -14.55 -11.19
C ASP A 172 -8.39 -15.01 -11.23
N ASP A 173 -7.83 -15.17 -12.43
CA ASP A 173 -6.41 -15.47 -12.57
C ASP A 173 -5.56 -14.21 -12.36
N GLY A 174 -4.66 -14.23 -11.37
CA GLY A 174 -3.84 -13.06 -11.05
C GLY A 174 -4.65 -11.77 -10.87
N ASN A 175 -4.37 -10.77 -11.71
CA ASN A 175 -5.13 -9.53 -11.81
C ASN A 175 -5.89 -9.39 -13.14
N ALA A 176 -6.17 -10.50 -13.83
CA ALA A 176 -6.94 -10.47 -15.06
C ALA A 176 -8.30 -9.77 -14.82
N GLY A 177 -8.66 -8.89 -15.75
CA GLY A 177 -9.84 -8.03 -15.71
C GLY A 177 -9.80 -6.89 -14.70
N ARG A 178 -8.68 -6.67 -13.98
CA ARG A 178 -8.59 -5.57 -12.99
C ARG A 178 -8.07 -4.29 -13.62
N MET A 179 -8.79 -3.21 -13.37
CA MET A 179 -8.47 -1.86 -13.79
C MET A 179 -8.52 -0.93 -12.57
N VAL A 180 -7.81 0.19 -12.65
CA VAL A 180 -7.79 1.23 -11.61
C VAL A 180 -8.49 2.47 -12.15
N TRP A 181 -9.27 3.14 -11.32
CA TRP A 181 -9.87 4.42 -11.68
C TRP A 181 -8.85 5.56 -11.48
N ASP A 182 -8.54 6.29 -12.54
CA ASP A 182 -7.57 7.42 -12.51
C ASP A 182 -8.21 8.77 -12.13
N GLY A 183 -9.52 8.78 -11.85
CA GLY A 183 -10.31 9.99 -11.62
C GLY A 183 -11.20 10.37 -12.80
N SER A 184 -10.86 9.91 -14.01
CA SER A 184 -11.58 10.20 -15.25
C SER A 184 -11.92 8.96 -16.07
N TYR A 185 -11.04 7.95 -16.07
CA TYR A 185 -11.13 6.73 -16.86
C TYR A 185 -10.68 5.52 -16.05
N LEU A 186 -11.11 4.34 -16.51
CA LEU A 186 -10.49 3.08 -16.11
C LEU A 186 -9.19 2.90 -16.88
N ILE A 187 -8.12 2.59 -16.14
CA ILE A 187 -6.80 2.33 -16.70
C ILE A 187 -6.34 0.93 -16.32
N ASP A 188 -5.64 0.30 -17.25
CA ASP A 188 -5.06 -1.02 -17.07
C ASP A 188 -3.92 -1.00 -16.05
N LEU A 189 -3.62 -2.19 -15.53
CA LEU A 189 -2.40 -2.39 -14.76
C LEU A 189 -1.17 -2.33 -15.66
N ASP A 190 -0.04 -2.02 -15.05
CA ASP A 190 1.24 -1.92 -15.75
C ASP A 190 2.03 -3.22 -15.60
N TYR A 191 2.34 -3.84 -16.73
CA TYR A 191 3.03 -5.13 -16.80
C TYR A 191 4.55 -5.01 -16.94
N THR A 192 5.12 -3.79 -16.90
CA THR A 192 6.56 -3.55 -17.13
C THR A 192 7.47 -4.33 -16.16
N TYR A 193 7.05 -4.51 -14.90
CA TYR A 193 7.87 -5.11 -13.83
C TYR A 193 7.23 -6.34 -13.16
N SER A 194 6.04 -6.74 -13.62
CA SER A 194 5.27 -7.84 -13.05
C SER A 194 4.35 -8.45 -14.11
N PRO A 195 4.43 -9.78 -14.33
CA PRO A 195 3.64 -10.42 -15.38
C PRO A 195 2.15 -10.45 -15.03
N ILE A 196 1.82 -10.27 -13.75
CA ILE A 196 0.44 -10.17 -13.28
C ILE A 196 -0.05 -8.73 -13.16
N GLY A 197 0.76 -7.74 -13.56
CA GLY A 197 0.44 -6.32 -13.50
C GLY A 197 0.67 -5.69 -12.12
N ASP A 198 1.12 -4.44 -12.12
CA ASP A 198 1.29 -3.57 -10.97
C ASP A 198 0.54 -2.24 -11.17
N LEU A 199 0.61 -1.36 -10.18
CA LEU A 199 -0.03 -0.06 -10.26
C LEU A 199 0.59 0.80 -11.38
N PRO A 200 -0.20 1.38 -12.29
CA PRO A 200 0.30 2.17 -13.40
C PRO A 200 0.92 3.50 -12.96
N LYS A 201 1.81 4.04 -13.78
CA LYS A 201 2.62 5.23 -13.46
C LYS A 201 1.84 6.51 -13.16
N TYR A 202 0.62 6.60 -13.67
CA TYR A 202 -0.24 7.77 -13.47
C TYR A 202 -0.92 7.77 -12.10
N ILE A 203 -0.83 6.66 -11.33
CA ILE A 203 -1.33 6.61 -9.97
C ILE A 203 -0.19 6.94 -9.00
N PRO A 204 -0.21 8.12 -8.37
CA PRO A 204 0.89 8.57 -7.53
C PRO A 204 0.94 7.78 -6.23
N GLY A 205 2.03 7.03 -6.01
CA GLY A 205 2.16 6.13 -4.87
C GLY A 205 2.01 6.80 -3.51
N PHE A 206 2.48 8.05 -3.37
CA PHE A 206 2.35 8.81 -2.13
C PHE A 206 0.90 9.23 -1.80
N ALA A 207 -0.02 9.25 -2.77
CA ALA A 207 -1.40 9.65 -2.53
C ALA A 207 -2.23 8.59 -1.78
N PHE A 208 -1.67 7.38 -1.63
CA PHE A 208 -2.34 6.25 -1.01
C PHE A 208 -1.48 5.71 0.12
N PRO A 209 -2.07 5.23 1.23
CA PRO A 209 -1.27 4.54 2.24
C PRO A 209 -0.53 3.35 1.60
N PRO A 210 0.68 2.98 2.05
CA PRO A 210 1.48 1.88 1.49
C PRO A 210 0.73 0.54 1.34
N SER A 211 -0.35 0.39 2.09
CA SER A 211 -1.15 -0.82 2.15
C SER A 211 -2.48 -0.74 1.39
N TYR A 212 -2.82 0.40 0.77
CA TYR A 212 -4.12 0.67 0.13
C TYR A 212 -4.58 -0.44 -0.83
N PHE A 213 -3.68 -0.93 -1.68
CA PHE A 213 -3.96 -1.97 -2.68
C PHE A 213 -3.73 -3.40 -2.18
N HIS A 214 -3.38 -3.60 -0.90
CA HIS A 214 -3.03 -4.92 -0.37
C HIS A 214 -4.20 -5.90 -0.48
N ARG A 215 -3.96 -7.02 -1.19
CA ARG A 215 -4.94 -8.07 -1.56
C ARG A 215 -6.04 -7.63 -2.54
N ILE A 216 -6.02 -6.39 -2.99
CA ILE A 216 -6.94 -5.85 -4.01
C ILE A 216 -6.27 -5.90 -5.38
N ILE A 217 -5.03 -5.44 -5.46
CA ILE A 217 -4.12 -5.75 -6.56
C ILE A 217 -3.17 -6.82 -6.04
N ARG A 218 -3.16 -7.98 -6.67
CA ARG A 218 -2.22 -9.07 -6.38
C ARG A 218 -0.84 -8.64 -6.86
N THR A 219 0.19 -9.09 -6.17
CA THR A 219 1.58 -8.83 -6.55
C THR A 219 2.27 -10.18 -6.71
N ALA A 220 3.09 -10.33 -7.76
CA ALA A 220 3.80 -11.59 -8.05
C ALA A 220 4.72 -12.01 -6.89
N SER A 221 5.22 -11.03 -6.15
CA SER A 221 5.91 -11.22 -4.88
C SER A 221 5.07 -10.67 -3.72
N ASN A 222 5.45 -10.94 -2.48
CA ASN A 222 4.82 -10.30 -1.33
C ASN A 222 5.04 -8.78 -1.26
N ASN A 223 5.90 -8.21 -2.13
CA ASN A 223 6.40 -6.85 -2.09
C ASN A 223 5.94 -6.04 -3.31
N PRO A 224 4.91 -5.17 -3.15
CA PRO A 224 4.29 -4.44 -4.26
C PRO A 224 5.24 -3.42 -4.85
N VAL A 225 5.14 -3.23 -6.17
CA VAL A 225 5.78 -2.13 -6.87
C VAL A 225 4.94 -0.87 -6.71
N VAL A 226 5.60 0.24 -6.42
CA VAL A 226 5.00 1.57 -6.27
C VAL A 226 5.87 2.61 -6.96
N ARG A 227 5.24 3.71 -7.37
CA ARG A 227 5.90 4.76 -8.15
C ARG A 227 5.79 6.11 -7.45
N PHE A 228 6.94 6.68 -7.09
CA PHE A 228 7.05 8.02 -6.52
C PHE A 228 8.48 8.57 -6.60
N ASP A 229 8.59 9.89 -6.54
CA ASP A 229 9.88 10.59 -6.55
C ASP A 229 10.37 10.88 -5.12
N ILE A 230 11.60 10.47 -4.82
CA ILE A 230 12.26 10.71 -3.52
C ILE A 230 13.23 11.91 -3.57
N SER A 231 13.41 12.55 -4.72
CA SER A 231 14.31 13.68 -4.89
C SER A 231 14.09 14.83 -3.89
N PRO A 232 12.86 15.12 -3.40
CA PRO A 232 12.67 16.14 -2.37
C PRO A 232 13.39 15.84 -1.04
N TRP A 233 13.77 14.59 -0.79
CA TRP A 233 14.49 14.15 0.40
C TRP A 233 15.95 13.76 0.13
N GLY A 234 16.47 14.07 -1.06
CA GLY A 234 17.81 13.66 -1.48
C GLY A 234 18.92 14.07 -0.50
N ALA A 235 18.88 15.29 0.03
CA ALA A 235 19.88 15.76 0.99
C ALA A 235 19.88 14.95 2.30
N GLU A 236 18.70 14.59 2.82
CA GLU A 236 18.58 13.75 4.02
C GLU A 236 19.07 12.32 3.73
N LEU A 237 18.74 11.79 2.55
CA LEU A 237 19.23 10.50 2.09
C LEU A 237 20.76 10.45 1.95
N ALA A 238 21.37 11.50 1.41
CA ALA A 238 22.82 11.59 1.29
C ALA A 238 23.51 11.62 2.66
N ALA A 239 22.97 12.40 3.60
CA ALA A 239 23.50 12.50 4.96
C ALA A 239 23.42 11.17 5.74
N ASN A 240 22.41 10.35 5.47
CA ASN A 240 22.14 9.10 6.18
C ASN A 240 22.68 7.84 5.48
N LEU A 241 23.39 7.99 4.35
CA LEU A 241 23.81 6.87 3.53
C LEU A 241 24.94 6.07 4.18
N GLN A 242 24.76 4.75 4.30
CA GLN A 242 25.72 3.84 4.91
C GLN A 242 25.83 2.53 4.11
N LEU A 243 27.04 2.00 4.02
CA LEU A 243 27.28 0.63 3.56
C LEU A 243 27.28 -0.31 4.77
N LEU A 244 26.36 -1.28 4.76
CA LEU A 244 26.15 -2.20 5.87
C LEU A 244 26.36 -3.64 5.42
N GLN A 245 26.91 -4.45 6.32
CA GLN A 245 26.96 -5.90 6.17
C GLN A 245 25.69 -6.50 6.79
N ASP A 246 24.83 -7.08 5.97
CA ASP A 246 23.58 -7.71 6.37
C ASP A 246 23.73 -9.24 6.38
N ARG A 247 23.19 -9.90 7.41
CA ARG A 247 23.20 -11.36 7.54
C ARG A 247 21.78 -11.88 7.40
N VAL A 248 21.47 -12.45 6.24
CA VAL A 248 20.14 -12.95 5.92
C VAL A 248 20.15 -14.47 5.97
N ARG A 249 19.14 -15.06 6.62
CA ARG A 249 18.91 -16.50 6.60
C ARG A 249 18.06 -16.84 5.39
N THR A 250 18.65 -17.50 4.41
CA THR A 250 17.98 -17.91 3.17
C THR A 250 17.70 -19.41 3.21
N GLU A 251 16.51 -19.81 2.79
CA GLU A 251 16.15 -21.22 2.59
C GLU A 251 16.64 -21.68 1.22
N THR A 252 17.36 -22.78 1.19
CA THR A 252 17.78 -23.43 -0.05
C THR A 252 16.59 -24.16 -0.68
N PRO A 253 16.62 -24.43 -2.00
CA PRO A 253 15.58 -25.22 -2.67
C PRO A 253 15.32 -26.59 -2.03
N GLN A 254 16.25 -27.11 -1.25
CA GLN A 254 16.19 -28.39 -0.53
C GLN A 254 15.66 -28.26 0.92
N GLY A 255 15.24 -27.07 1.35
CA GLY A 255 14.69 -26.80 2.68
C GLY A 255 15.74 -26.55 3.79
N SER A 256 17.03 -26.59 3.49
CA SER A 256 18.10 -26.22 4.45
C SER A 256 18.25 -24.70 4.55
N TYR A 257 18.54 -24.18 5.75
CA TYR A 257 18.75 -22.74 5.95
C TYR A 257 20.23 -22.39 6.01
N HIS A 258 20.65 -21.42 5.20
CA HIS A 258 22.01 -20.88 5.20
C HIS A 258 22.02 -19.41 5.56
N ASN A 259 23.02 -18.99 6.34
CA ASN A 259 23.27 -17.57 6.60
C ASN A 259 24.13 -17.01 5.47
N VAL A 260 23.54 -16.12 4.68
CA VAL A 260 24.22 -15.41 3.61
C VAL A 260 24.56 -14.01 4.11
N VAL A 261 25.84 -13.66 3.97
CA VAL A 261 26.31 -12.30 4.20
C VAL A 261 26.15 -11.54 2.88
N ARG A 262 25.44 -10.41 2.92
CA ARG A 262 25.32 -9.50 1.77
C ARG A 262 25.68 -8.09 2.19
N TRP A 263 26.31 -7.34 1.30
CA TRP A 263 26.52 -5.91 1.48
C TRP A 263 25.30 -5.17 0.95
N VAL A 264 24.85 -4.13 1.67
CA VAL A 264 23.71 -3.29 1.28
C VAL A 264 24.03 -1.83 1.54
N HIS A 265 23.64 -0.97 0.60
CA HIS A 265 23.56 0.45 0.88
C HIS A 265 22.19 0.75 1.51
N ARG A 266 22.21 1.36 2.69
CA ARG A 266 21.01 1.76 3.42
C ARG A 266 21.03 3.24 3.69
N SER A 267 19.90 3.89 3.50
CA SER A 267 19.67 5.27 3.93
C SER A 267 18.23 5.42 4.42
N SER A 268 17.88 6.58 4.96
CA SER A 268 16.52 6.88 5.35
C SER A 268 16.21 8.36 5.29
N PHE A 269 14.93 8.69 5.14
CA PHE A 269 14.42 10.05 5.25
C PHE A 269 13.11 10.09 6.04
N HIS A 270 12.68 11.28 6.43
CA HIS A 270 11.43 11.47 7.17
C HIS A 270 10.39 12.25 6.36
N ILE A 271 9.20 11.68 6.28
CA ILE A 271 8.01 12.35 5.78
C ILE A 271 7.25 12.88 7.01
N ARG A 272 7.23 14.19 7.19
CA ARG A 272 6.60 14.84 8.35
C ARG A 272 5.38 15.64 7.91
N PRO A 273 4.28 15.63 8.68
CA PRO A 273 3.23 16.61 8.48
C PRO A 273 3.85 18.02 8.43
N PRO A 274 3.43 18.88 7.49
CA PRO A 274 3.85 20.27 7.49
C PRO A 274 3.55 20.89 8.85
N THR A 275 4.58 21.37 9.54
CA THR A 275 4.38 22.14 10.76
C THR A 275 3.73 23.45 10.37
N VAL A 276 2.50 23.70 10.82
CA VAL A 276 1.89 25.03 10.75
C VAL A 276 2.73 25.95 11.62
N ARG A 277 3.77 26.55 11.05
CA ARG A 277 4.44 27.66 11.71
C ARG A 277 3.40 28.76 11.77
N SER A 278 2.91 29.02 12.97
CA SER A 278 2.07 30.18 13.32
C SER A 278 2.76 31.46 12.86
N GLN A 279 2.57 31.82 11.60
CA GLN A 279 2.83 33.15 11.07
C GLN A 279 1.50 33.92 11.06
N SER A 280 0.85 34.03 12.22
CA SER A 280 -0.06 35.14 12.48
C SER A 280 0.31 35.79 13.81
N ARG A 281 1.30 36.70 13.74
CA ARG A 281 1.15 37.96 14.45
C ARG A 281 0.07 38.77 13.73
N SER A 282 -1.17 38.33 13.83
CA SER A 282 -2.31 39.18 13.55
C SER A 282 -3.37 38.86 14.58
N ARG A 283 -3.66 39.88 15.40
CA ARG A 283 -4.74 39.90 16.37
C ARG A 283 -6.07 39.68 15.63
N SER A 284 -7.04 39.12 16.36
CA SER A 284 -8.47 39.01 16.04
C SER A 284 -8.90 37.90 15.07
N SER A 285 -9.47 36.82 15.63
CA SER A 285 -10.84 36.40 15.33
C SER A 285 -11.22 35.20 16.22
N VAL A 286 -12.16 35.43 17.13
CA VAL A 286 -12.84 34.40 17.91
C VAL A 286 -13.83 33.73 16.96
N ASN A 287 -13.35 32.78 16.14
CA ASN A 287 -14.11 31.76 15.42
C ASN A 287 -13.14 31.05 14.44
N SER A 288 -12.26 30.19 14.94
CA SER A 288 -11.44 29.35 14.07
C SER A 288 -12.12 28.00 13.88
N HIS A 289 -12.62 27.77 12.67
CA HIS A 289 -12.92 26.45 12.13
C HIS A 289 -11.73 25.49 12.34
N PRO A 290 -11.97 24.16 12.44
CA PRO A 290 -10.92 23.19 12.68
C PRO A 290 -9.85 23.37 11.60
N THR A 291 -8.62 23.63 12.04
CA THR A 291 -7.46 23.82 11.18
C THR A 291 -7.32 22.60 10.28
N VAL A 292 -7.55 22.79 8.97
CA VAL A 292 -7.25 21.77 7.97
C VAL A 292 -5.79 21.41 8.17
N GLN A 293 -5.52 20.17 8.57
CA GLN A 293 -4.16 19.68 8.73
C GLN A 293 -3.42 19.97 7.42
N ALA A 294 -2.38 20.80 7.49
CA ALA A 294 -1.52 21.01 6.35
C ALA A 294 -1.07 19.63 5.88
N ARG A 295 -1.21 19.33 4.60
CA ARG A 295 -0.73 18.08 3.98
C ARG A 295 0.37 18.42 3.01
N ILE A 296 1.30 17.48 2.78
CA ILE A 296 2.40 17.67 1.83
C ILE A 296 1.82 17.53 0.42
N PRO A 297 1.89 18.55 -0.46
CA PRO A 297 1.43 18.41 -1.83
C PRO A 297 2.34 17.46 -2.61
N ILE A 298 1.76 16.67 -3.51
CA ILE A 298 2.52 15.85 -4.46
C ILE A 298 2.85 16.73 -5.67
N PRO A 299 4.13 16.85 -6.09
CA PRO A 299 4.50 17.68 -7.24
C PRO A 299 3.71 17.33 -8.49
N ASN A 300 3.35 18.35 -9.28
CA ASN A 300 2.59 18.21 -10.53
C ASN A 300 1.23 17.50 -10.38
N SER A 301 0.62 17.59 -9.20
CA SER A 301 -0.66 16.97 -8.88
C SER A 301 -1.50 17.86 -7.97
N THR A 302 -2.81 17.65 -7.96
CA THR A 302 -3.75 18.24 -6.98
C THR A 302 -3.86 17.41 -5.70
N LEU A 303 -3.11 16.31 -5.62
CA LEU A 303 -3.15 15.35 -4.52
C LEU A 303 -2.10 15.67 -3.44
N PHE A 304 -2.26 15.02 -2.30
CA PHE A 304 -1.39 15.18 -1.16
C PHE A 304 -0.85 13.83 -0.71
N VAL A 305 0.32 13.85 -0.07
CA VAL A 305 0.90 12.67 0.57
C VAL A 305 -0.04 12.17 1.66
N ASP A 306 -0.44 10.92 1.55
CA ASP A 306 -1.30 10.24 2.52
C ASP A 306 -0.58 10.12 3.88
N PRO A 307 -1.27 10.37 5.00
CA PRO A 307 -0.69 10.25 6.34
C PRO A 307 -0.10 8.87 6.66
N GLY A 308 -0.52 7.81 5.97
CA GLY A 308 0.07 6.47 6.08
C GLY A 308 1.55 6.40 5.68
N TRP A 309 2.07 7.42 4.99
CA TRP A 309 3.50 7.59 4.70
C TRP A 309 4.25 8.40 5.76
N TYR A 310 3.57 9.07 6.69
CA TYR A 310 4.23 9.91 7.69
C TYR A 310 5.05 9.06 8.66
N GLY A 311 6.29 9.48 8.90
CA GLY A 311 7.28 8.75 9.66
C GLY A 311 8.58 8.59 8.87
N LYS A 312 9.28 7.49 9.12
CA LYS A 312 10.56 7.16 8.51
C LYS A 312 10.35 6.29 7.29
N VAL A 313 11.02 6.61 6.18
CA VAL A 313 11.14 5.74 5.02
C VAL A 313 12.59 5.29 4.94
N VAL A 314 12.80 3.97 4.98
CA VAL A 314 14.12 3.36 4.88
C VAL A 314 14.30 2.82 3.47
N VAL A 315 15.39 3.23 2.82
CA VAL A 315 15.74 2.85 1.45
C VAL A 315 16.89 1.86 1.50
N GLU A 316 16.75 0.73 0.83
CA GLU A 316 17.82 -0.23 0.62
C GLU A 316 18.10 -0.46 -0.87
N THR A 317 19.37 -0.63 -1.20
CA THR A 317 19.82 -1.09 -2.51
C THR A 317 21.00 -2.06 -2.32
N GLU A 318 21.34 -2.80 -3.36
CA GLU A 318 22.46 -3.75 -3.33
C GLU A 318 23.78 -3.03 -2.97
N GLY A 319 24.72 -3.75 -2.35
CA GLY A 319 26.03 -3.24 -1.95
C GLY A 319 27.01 -2.98 -3.09
N THR A 320 26.55 -2.92 -4.34
CA THR A 320 27.39 -2.69 -5.53
C THR A 320 27.49 -1.21 -5.85
N ASN A 321 28.53 -0.83 -6.61
CA ASN A 321 28.73 0.56 -7.03
C ASN A 321 27.64 1.03 -8.00
N GLU A 322 27.10 0.13 -8.82
CA GLU A 322 26.02 0.43 -9.77
C GLU A 322 24.70 0.70 -9.04
N ALA A 323 24.42 -0.08 -8.00
CA ALA A 323 23.25 0.07 -7.16
C ALA A 323 23.30 1.34 -6.30
N LEU A 324 24.49 1.68 -5.80
CA LEU A 324 24.76 2.97 -5.16
C LEU A 324 24.56 4.12 -6.15
N ALA A 325 25.09 3.98 -7.36
CA ALA A 325 25.01 5.00 -8.40
C ALA A 325 23.55 5.30 -8.79
N ASP A 326 22.73 4.26 -8.96
CA ASP A 326 21.28 4.38 -9.19
C ASP A 326 20.58 5.11 -8.04
N LEU A 327 20.88 4.76 -6.79
CA LEU A 327 20.29 5.44 -5.62
C LEU A 327 20.67 6.93 -5.57
N GLN A 328 21.93 7.27 -5.83
CA GLN A 328 22.39 8.66 -5.88
C GLN A 328 21.65 9.46 -6.95
N ASP A 329 21.42 8.88 -8.12
CA ASP A 329 20.69 9.56 -9.21
C ASP A 329 19.23 9.84 -8.86
N ARG A 330 18.60 8.94 -8.10
CA ARG A 330 17.21 9.08 -7.63
C ARG A 330 17.06 10.17 -6.57
N CYS A 331 18.15 10.55 -5.89
CA CYS A 331 18.13 11.61 -4.89
C CYS A 331 18.00 13.02 -5.50
N GLY A 332 18.10 13.15 -6.82
CA GLY A 332 17.93 14.43 -7.51
C GLY A 332 19.24 15.17 -7.78
N PRO A 333 19.17 16.22 -8.63
CA PRO A 333 20.36 16.93 -9.09
C PRO A 333 21.05 17.69 -7.96
N GLY A 334 22.39 17.68 -7.98
CA GLY A 334 23.22 18.48 -7.06
C GLY A 334 23.36 17.93 -5.63
N VAL A 335 22.67 16.83 -5.30
CA VAL A 335 22.78 16.18 -3.98
C VAL A 335 24.10 15.44 -3.81
N PHE A 336 24.52 14.73 -4.87
CA PHE A 336 25.81 14.05 -4.93
C PHE A 336 26.70 14.69 -5.99
N PRO A 337 28.03 14.61 -5.85
CA PRO A 337 28.96 15.09 -6.88
C PRO A 337 28.67 14.46 -8.24
N PRO A 338 28.78 15.21 -9.35
CA PRO A 338 28.64 14.65 -10.69
C PRO A 338 29.63 13.50 -10.90
N ARG A 339 29.15 12.36 -11.39
CA ARG A 339 30.02 11.24 -11.77
C ARG A 339 30.54 11.45 -13.18
N ALA A 340 31.81 11.13 -13.40
CA ALA A 340 32.40 11.12 -14.74
C ALA A 340 31.64 10.12 -15.63
N GLY A 341 31.13 10.58 -16.79
CA GLY A 341 30.44 9.73 -17.77
C GLY A 341 28.92 9.64 -17.65
N SER A 342 28.25 10.50 -16.85
CA SER A 342 26.79 10.57 -16.88
C SER A 342 26.29 11.20 -18.20
N ASN A 343 26.01 10.36 -19.20
CA ASN A 343 25.51 10.77 -20.53
C ASN A 343 24.08 11.36 -20.53
N VAL A 344 23.50 11.66 -19.36
CA VAL A 344 22.14 12.19 -19.21
C VAL A 344 21.96 13.49 -19.99
N GLN A 345 22.99 14.32 -20.14
CA GLN A 345 22.90 15.57 -20.90
C GLN A 345 22.64 15.35 -22.40
N ASN A 346 23.16 14.26 -22.97
CA ASN A 346 23.09 13.95 -24.41
C ASN A 346 21.85 13.13 -24.80
N MET A 347 21.00 12.75 -23.85
CA MET A 347 19.77 12.02 -24.14
C MET A 347 18.70 12.92 -24.78
N SER A 348 17.90 12.32 -25.67
CA SER A 348 16.70 12.96 -26.22
C SER A 348 15.69 13.27 -25.11
N GLY A 349 14.77 14.21 -25.35
CA GLY A 349 13.74 14.56 -24.37
C GLY A 349 12.89 13.37 -23.91
N ASN A 350 12.52 12.50 -24.85
CA ASN A 350 11.75 11.28 -24.54
C ASN A 350 12.54 10.27 -23.72
N ASP A 351 13.85 10.12 -23.98
CA ASP A 351 14.69 9.19 -23.22
C ASP A 351 14.92 9.68 -21.79
N LYS A 352 15.07 11.00 -21.60
CA LYS A 352 15.16 11.64 -20.27
C LYS A 352 13.90 11.39 -19.45
N GLU A 353 12.72 11.47 -20.07
CA GLU A 353 11.46 11.19 -19.38
C GLU A 353 11.34 9.72 -18.99
N LYS A 354 11.66 8.79 -19.90
CA LYS A 354 11.68 7.34 -19.59
C LYS A 354 12.66 7.00 -18.46
N GLU A 355 13.84 7.63 -18.45
CA GLU A 355 14.83 7.44 -17.40
C GLU A 355 14.32 7.97 -16.05
N ARG A 356 13.73 9.17 -16.04
CA ARG A 356 13.09 9.75 -14.85
C ARG A 356 11.99 8.83 -14.32
N GLU A 357 11.15 8.29 -15.19
CA GLU A 357 10.08 7.36 -14.83
C GLU A 357 10.63 6.06 -14.22
N ALA A 358 11.72 5.51 -14.77
CA ALA A 358 12.37 4.33 -14.22
C ALA A 358 12.95 4.57 -12.82
N LYS A 359 13.47 5.79 -12.58
CA LYS A 359 14.02 6.24 -11.29
C LYS A 359 12.95 6.41 -10.19
N MET A 360 11.67 6.45 -10.54
CA MET A 360 10.57 6.52 -9.58
C MET A 360 10.05 5.15 -9.12
N VAL A 361 10.59 4.04 -9.62
CA VAL A 361 10.05 2.70 -9.33
C VAL A 361 10.71 2.08 -8.11
N TRP A 362 9.89 1.68 -7.13
CA TRP A 362 10.29 1.12 -5.84
C TRP A 362 9.48 -0.12 -5.51
N ARG A 363 10.04 -1.03 -4.71
CA ARG A 363 9.28 -2.10 -4.05
C ARG A 363 9.17 -1.84 -2.57
N ILE A 364 7.96 -1.97 -2.01
CA ILE A 364 7.76 -1.94 -0.56
C ILE A 364 8.11 -3.31 0.03
N LEU A 365 9.01 -3.34 1.00
CA LEU A 365 9.40 -4.54 1.76
C LEU A 365 8.42 -4.74 2.91
N ARG A 366 7.33 -5.50 2.67
CA ARG A 366 6.21 -5.61 3.61
C ARG A 366 6.61 -6.29 4.91
N GLU A 367 7.48 -7.29 4.85
CA GLU A 367 7.92 -8.07 6.01
C GLU A 367 8.67 -7.21 7.04
N ARG A 368 9.35 -6.15 6.57
CA ARG A 368 10.11 -5.20 7.38
C ARG A 368 9.34 -3.94 7.73
N SER A 369 8.40 -3.55 6.88
CA SER A 369 7.59 -2.35 7.07
C SER A 369 6.64 -2.47 8.28
N ARG A 370 6.46 -1.35 8.98
CA ARG A 370 5.55 -1.16 10.10
C ARG A 370 4.90 0.23 9.97
N PRO A 371 3.77 0.51 10.64
CA PRO A 371 3.25 1.88 10.71
C PRO A 371 4.36 2.86 11.13
N SER A 372 4.46 3.99 10.42
CA SER A 372 5.49 5.03 10.61
C SER A 372 6.95 4.61 10.31
N GLU A 373 7.20 3.39 9.86
CA GLU A 373 8.49 2.97 9.32
C GLU A 373 8.30 2.07 8.09
N ILE A 374 8.41 2.69 6.91
CA ILE A 374 8.20 2.00 5.64
C ILE A 374 9.55 1.66 5.02
N TRP A 375 9.75 0.39 4.71
CA TRP A 375 10.96 -0.10 4.06
C TRP A 375 10.71 -0.23 2.56
N ILE A 376 11.59 0.34 1.75
CA ILE A 376 11.55 0.24 0.30
C ILE A 376 12.90 -0.19 -0.27
N ARG A 377 12.88 -0.81 -1.44
CA ARG A 377 14.09 -1.07 -2.24
C ARG A 377 13.96 -0.55 -3.66
N THR A 378 15.09 -0.22 -4.26
CA THR A 378 15.17 0.07 -5.70
C THR A 378 14.69 -1.13 -6.50
N VAL A 379 13.96 -0.87 -7.59
CA VAL A 379 13.70 -1.84 -8.64
C VAL A 379 14.67 -1.55 -9.77
N SER A 380 15.53 -2.53 -10.07
CA SER A 380 16.54 -2.34 -11.11
C SER A 380 15.93 -2.51 -12.51
N PRO A 381 16.51 -1.89 -13.56
CA PRO A 381 16.10 -2.16 -14.94
C PRO A 381 16.19 -3.64 -15.34
N LYS A 382 17.03 -4.44 -14.67
CA LYS A 382 17.15 -5.89 -14.89
C LYS A 382 15.92 -6.67 -14.43
N GLU A 383 15.08 -6.07 -13.57
CA GLU A 383 13.80 -6.64 -13.14
C GLU A 383 12.65 -6.33 -14.11
N LYS A 384 12.91 -5.57 -15.19
CA LYS A 384 11.92 -5.40 -16.25
C LYS A 384 11.67 -6.73 -16.95
N LEU A 385 10.41 -6.98 -17.26
CA LEU A 385 10.04 -8.08 -18.15
C LEU A 385 10.36 -7.68 -19.58
N MET A 386 10.77 -8.65 -20.38
CA MET A 386 10.99 -8.48 -21.83
C MET A 386 9.69 -8.62 -22.59
#